data_AF-A0A960XSC7-F1
#
_entry.id   AF-A0A960XSC7-F1
#
_cell.length_a   1.000
_cell.length_b   1.000
_cell.length_c   1.000
_cell.angle_alpha   90.00
_cell.angle_beta   90.00
_cell.angle_gamma   90.00
#
_symmetry.space_group_name_H-M   'P 1'
#
loop_
_entity.id
_entity.type
_entity.pdbx_description
1 polymer ?
#
loop_
_entity_poly.entity_id
_entity_poly.type
_entity_poly.pdbx_seq_one_letter_code
_entity_poly.pdbx_strand_id
1 'polypeptide(L)'
;VKLEDLLEIDEREYSNLDGASRAAFRVSCGALTMALLEQPQGRDGFRAFLTEAAAFEGEMPTLLRRHFPELNLSETSLAKWWALQLANKGGLNPLTDILGIADTETSLAGALRLHFRTPEGIIQEKDLAAWPELADLTEQERALAARPAEEALVRLSYRCFPSYRPLLSEYQLVLADIVKGETKDVEQRLAGLAETRTTMAAKAERARDYLDWFEITTARTTSGAFDDYLRLKEHLKSSPRRTRKDSLSKYLDRMDAIFDRGLGAEQPAGMFGFGDLPPLPDDLPPLDLPPP
;
A
#
# COMPACT_ATOMS: atom_id res chain seq x y z
N VAL A 1 -1.57 -16.82 -14.23
CA VAL A 1 -2.66 -16.86 -15.24
C VAL A 1 -2.06 -16.42 -16.56
N LYS A 2 -2.05 -17.27 -17.59
CA LYS A 2 -1.63 -16.85 -18.93
C LYS A 2 -2.71 -15.98 -19.55
N LEU A 3 -2.35 -15.11 -20.49
CA LEU A 3 -3.32 -14.18 -21.08
C LEU A 3 -4.34 -14.91 -21.96
N GLU A 4 -3.92 -15.95 -22.68
CA GLU A 4 -4.80 -16.82 -23.49
C GLU A 4 -5.88 -17.47 -22.64
N ASP A 5 -5.49 -18.15 -21.56
CA ASP A 5 -6.42 -18.76 -20.60
C ASP A 5 -7.45 -17.75 -20.03
N LEU A 6 -7.09 -16.47 -19.92
CA LEU A 6 -7.99 -15.43 -19.43
C LEU A 6 -9.00 -14.97 -20.49
N LEU A 7 -8.56 -14.89 -21.75
CA LEU A 7 -9.39 -14.42 -22.86
C LEU A 7 -10.27 -15.52 -23.47
N GLU A 8 -9.94 -16.78 -23.21
CA GLU A 8 -10.65 -17.96 -23.75
C GLU A 8 -11.65 -18.59 -22.78
N ILE A 9 -11.63 -18.23 -21.49
CA ILE A 9 -12.59 -18.73 -20.50
C ILE A 9 -14.02 -18.42 -20.94
N ASP A 10 -14.83 -19.48 -21.09
CA ASP A 10 -16.25 -19.37 -21.38
C ASP A 10 -17.11 -19.22 -20.10
N GLU A 11 -18.40 -18.93 -20.26
CA GLU A 11 -19.32 -18.72 -19.13
C GLU A 11 -19.46 -19.97 -18.24
N ARG A 12 -19.30 -21.18 -18.82
CA ARG A 12 -19.41 -22.46 -18.10
C ARG A 12 -18.15 -22.74 -17.30
N GLU A 13 -16.97 -22.57 -17.87
CA GLU A 13 -15.68 -22.67 -17.18
C GLU A 13 -15.56 -21.65 -16.06
N TYR A 14 -15.96 -20.40 -16.30
CA TYR A 14 -16.01 -19.37 -15.26
C TYR A 14 -16.90 -19.77 -14.07
N SER A 15 -18.06 -20.38 -14.34
CA SER A 15 -18.97 -20.85 -13.29
C SER A 15 -18.43 -22.05 -12.49
N ASN A 16 -17.52 -22.84 -13.09
CA ASN A 16 -16.87 -23.99 -12.47
C ASN A 16 -15.61 -23.62 -11.64
N LEU A 17 -15.11 -22.40 -11.76
CA LEU A 17 -13.98 -21.93 -10.96
C LEU A 17 -14.34 -21.88 -9.46
N ASP A 18 -13.37 -22.19 -8.59
CA ASP A 18 -13.52 -21.99 -7.14
C ASP A 18 -13.51 -20.49 -6.78
N GLY A 19 -13.82 -20.16 -5.52
CA GLY A 19 -13.94 -18.77 -5.08
C GLY A 19 -12.65 -17.97 -5.24
N ALA A 20 -11.50 -18.59 -4.98
CA ALA A 20 -10.18 -17.97 -5.13
C ALA A 20 -9.82 -17.74 -6.60
N SER A 21 -10.07 -18.71 -7.48
CA SER A 21 -9.80 -18.59 -8.91
C SER A 21 -10.73 -17.59 -9.58
N ARG A 22 -12.00 -17.48 -9.16
CA ARG A 22 -12.91 -16.42 -9.63
C ARG A 22 -12.43 -15.03 -9.23
N ALA A 23 -11.92 -14.88 -8.00
CA ALA A 23 -11.34 -13.62 -7.55
C ALA A 23 -10.09 -13.28 -8.38
N ALA A 24 -9.17 -14.23 -8.55
CA ALA A 24 -7.96 -14.05 -9.35
C ALA A 24 -8.27 -13.74 -10.82
N PHE A 25 -9.28 -14.38 -11.41
CA PHE A 25 -9.76 -14.08 -12.76
C PHE A 25 -10.26 -12.65 -12.86
N ARG A 26 -11.14 -12.21 -11.94
CA ARG A 26 -11.65 -10.83 -11.90
C ARG A 26 -10.54 -9.79 -11.72
N VAL A 27 -9.59 -10.05 -10.83
CA VAL A 27 -8.37 -9.22 -10.65
C VAL A 27 -7.64 -9.09 -11.97
N SER A 28 -7.42 -10.21 -12.65
CA SER A 28 -6.65 -10.25 -13.88
C SER A 28 -7.36 -9.51 -15.01
N CYS A 29 -8.68 -9.64 -15.16
CA CYS A 29 -9.46 -8.89 -16.15
C CYS A 29 -9.46 -7.37 -15.89
N GLY A 30 -9.58 -6.97 -14.61
CA GLY A 30 -9.49 -5.57 -14.21
C GLY A 30 -8.09 -4.98 -14.43
N ALA A 31 -7.06 -5.75 -14.06
CA ALA A 31 -5.66 -5.39 -14.29
C ALA A 31 -5.35 -5.22 -15.78
N LEU A 32 -5.87 -6.12 -16.62
CA LEU A 32 -5.71 -6.08 -18.06
C LEU A 32 -6.38 -4.83 -18.66
N THR A 33 -7.63 -4.56 -18.28
CA THR A 33 -8.34 -3.35 -18.75
C THR A 33 -7.58 -2.08 -18.40
N MET A 34 -7.09 -1.97 -17.16
CA MET A 34 -6.31 -0.80 -16.73
C MET A 34 -4.97 -0.70 -17.46
N ALA A 35 -4.26 -1.83 -17.64
CA ALA A 35 -3.00 -1.86 -18.37
C ALA A 35 -3.14 -1.47 -19.86
N LEU A 36 -4.28 -1.79 -20.48
CA LEU A 36 -4.61 -1.39 -21.85
C LEU A 36 -4.97 0.10 -21.92
N LEU A 37 -5.71 0.64 -20.95
CA LEU A 37 -6.08 2.06 -20.91
C LEU A 37 -4.88 2.97 -20.63
N GLU A 38 -3.86 2.48 -19.95
CA GLU A 38 -2.60 3.18 -19.67
C GLU A 38 -1.66 3.26 -20.89
N GLN A 39 -1.92 2.50 -21.97
CA GLN A 39 -1.12 2.59 -23.19
C GLN A 39 -1.32 3.94 -23.91
N PRO A 40 -0.35 4.39 -24.72
CA PRO A 40 -0.55 5.51 -25.64
C PRO A 40 -1.76 5.25 -26.54
N GLN A 41 -2.68 6.22 -26.63
CA GLN A 41 -3.97 6.09 -27.34
C GLN A 41 -4.87 4.94 -26.82
N GLY A 42 -4.64 4.43 -25.60
CA GLY A 42 -5.30 3.24 -25.06
C GLY A 42 -6.82 3.36 -24.96
N ARG A 43 -7.37 4.57 -24.74
CA ARG A 43 -8.82 4.81 -24.72
C ARG A 43 -9.48 4.61 -26.09
N ASP A 44 -8.85 5.13 -27.13
CA ASP A 44 -9.38 5.04 -28.50
C ASP A 44 -9.21 3.62 -29.05
N GLY A 45 -8.05 3.00 -28.80
CA GLY A 45 -7.79 1.59 -29.14
C GLY A 45 -8.73 0.63 -28.41
N PHE A 46 -8.97 0.85 -27.10
CA PHE A 46 -9.89 0.00 -26.34
C PHE A 46 -11.35 0.13 -26.81
N ARG A 47 -11.79 1.34 -27.16
CA ARG A 47 -13.13 1.56 -27.72
C ARG A 47 -13.31 0.86 -29.07
N ALA A 48 -12.32 0.96 -29.96
CA ALA A 48 -12.34 0.29 -31.26
C ALA A 48 -12.34 -1.24 -31.08
N PHE A 49 -11.51 -1.73 -30.16
CA PHE A 49 -11.48 -3.14 -29.77
C PHE A 49 -12.86 -3.64 -29.29
N LEU A 50 -13.51 -2.97 -28.34
CA LEU A 50 -14.83 -3.38 -27.83
C LEU A 50 -15.92 -3.37 -28.91
N THR A 51 -15.80 -2.50 -29.91
CA THR A 51 -16.76 -2.41 -31.01
C THR A 51 -16.65 -3.63 -31.95
N GLU A 52 -15.43 -4.13 -32.18
CA GLU A 52 -15.19 -5.30 -33.03
C GLU A 52 -15.26 -6.63 -32.26
N ALA A 53 -14.97 -6.64 -30.96
CA ALA A 53 -14.85 -7.86 -30.16
C ALA A 53 -16.14 -8.69 -30.11
N ALA A 54 -17.32 -8.06 -30.15
CA ALA A 54 -18.59 -8.76 -30.07
C ALA A 54 -18.92 -9.60 -31.33
N ALA A 55 -18.32 -9.27 -32.48
CA ALA A 55 -18.58 -9.93 -33.76
C ALA A 55 -17.36 -10.69 -34.30
N PHE A 56 -16.29 -10.79 -33.51
CA PHE A 56 -15.04 -11.40 -33.93
C PHE A 56 -15.03 -12.90 -33.62
N GLU A 57 -14.90 -13.72 -34.66
CA GLU A 57 -14.89 -15.20 -34.57
C GLU A 57 -13.47 -15.80 -34.48
N GLY A 58 -12.43 -14.96 -34.40
CA GLY A 58 -11.03 -15.40 -34.30
C GLY A 58 -10.47 -15.37 -32.88
N GLU A 59 -9.17 -15.69 -32.75
CA GLU A 59 -8.45 -15.61 -31.47
C GLU A 59 -8.36 -14.17 -30.96
N MET A 60 -8.92 -13.90 -29.78
CA MET A 60 -8.97 -12.58 -29.16
C MET A 60 -7.60 -11.85 -29.06
N PRO A 61 -6.45 -12.54 -28.82
CA PRO A 61 -5.13 -11.92 -28.89
C PRO A 61 -4.80 -11.27 -30.24
N THR A 62 -5.33 -11.81 -31.35
CA THR A 62 -5.14 -11.26 -32.70
C THR A 62 -5.88 -9.94 -32.86
N LEU A 63 -7.10 -9.84 -32.31
CA LEU A 63 -7.88 -8.60 -32.30
C LEU A 63 -7.21 -7.53 -31.41
N LEU A 64 -6.67 -7.91 -30.25
CA LEU A 64 -5.90 -7.00 -29.40
C LEU A 64 -4.69 -6.41 -30.12
N ARG A 65 -3.91 -7.22 -30.85
CA ARG A 65 -2.76 -6.73 -31.62
C ARG A 65 -3.14 -5.73 -32.72
N ARG A 66 -4.33 -5.88 -33.30
CA ARG A 66 -4.85 -4.96 -34.33
C ARG A 66 -5.12 -3.56 -33.77
N HIS A 67 -5.70 -3.48 -32.57
CA HIS A 67 -6.10 -2.21 -31.94
C HIS A 67 -5.01 -1.60 -31.04
N PHE A 68 -3.99 -2.37 -30.69
CA PHE A 68 -2.84 -1.92 -29.89
C PHE A 68 -1.51 -2.27 -30.58
N PRO A 69 -1.19 -1.65 -31.73
CA PRO A 69 -0.01 -1.99 -32.55
C PRO A 69 1.33 -1.66 -31.88
N GLU A 70 1.35 -0.79 -30.86
CA GLU A 70 2.55 -0.47 -30.07
C GLU A 70 2.92 -1.57 -29.06
N LEU A 71 1.99 -2.49 -28.75
CA LEU A 71 2.30 -3.68 -27.96
C LEU A 71 3.15 -4.61 -28.82
N ASN A 72 4.45 -4.67 -28.49
CA ASN A 72 5.49 -5.34 -29.28
C ASN A 72 5.03 -6.71 -29.83
N LEU A 73 5.20 -6.89 -31.14
CA LEU A 73 4.31 -7.61 -32.09
C LEU A 73 4.35 -9.15 -32.11
N SER A 74 4.93 -9.82 -31.11
CA SER A 74 4.92 -11.29 -31.01
C SER A 74 4.07 -11.80 -29.85
N GLU A 75 3.54 -13.02 -29.97
CA GLU A 75 2.85 -13.73 -28.88
C GLU A 75 3.69 -13.77 -27.60
N THR A 76 4.99 -14.03 -27.76
CA THR A 76 5.95 -14.06 -26.66
C THR A 76 6.17 -12.70 -26.00
N SER A 77 6.08 -11.59 -26.74
CA SER A 77 6.27 -10.25 -26.18
C SER A 77 5.02 -9.71 -25.50
N LEU A 78 3.83 -10.11 -25.95
CA LEU A 78 2.58 -9.82 -25.28
C LEU A 78 2.46 -10.63 -23.97
N ALA A 79 2.87 -11.89 -23.95
CA ALA A 79 2.96 -12.68 -22.72
C ALA A 79 3.98 -12.09 -21.73
N LYS A 80 5.15 -11.64 -22.22
CA LYS A 80 6.17 -10.95 -21.38
C LYS A 80 5.68 -9.61 -20.86
N TRP A 81 5.00 -8.82 -21.69
CA TRP A 81 4.36 -7.57 -21.28
C TRP A 81 3.32 -7.84 -20.19
N TRP A 82 2.47 -8.85 -20.37
CA TRP A 82 1.46 -9.23 -19.38
C TRP A 82 2.11 -9.68 -18.07
N ALA A 83 3.17 -10.49 -18.13
CA ALA A 83 3.92 -10.89 -16.94
C ALA A 83 4.55 -9.68 -16.21
N LEU A 84 5.05 -8.68 -16.95
CA LEU A 84 5.55 -7.43 -16.38
C LEU A 84 4.43 -6.60 -15.75
N GLN A 85 3.26 -6.51 -16.40
CA GLN A 85 2.10 -5.82 -15.84
C GLN A 85 1.59 -6.53 -14.58
N LEU A 86 1.59 -7.86 -14.56
CA LEU A 86 1.21 -8.64 -13.39
C LEU A 86 2.23 -8.51 -12.26
N ALA A 87 3.53 -8.41 -12.56
CA ALA A 87 4.56 -8.14 -11.55
C ALA A 87 4.44 -6.72 -10.99
N ASN A 88 4.23 -5.72 -11.85
CA ASN A 88 4.07 -4.32 -11.44
C ASN A 88 2.78 -4.10 -10.65
N LYS A 89 1.64 -4.62 -11.14
CA LYS A 89 0.33 -4.41 -10.50
C LYS A 89 0.08 -5.39 -9.35
N GLY A 90 0.56 -6.63 -9.46
CA GLY A 90 0.49 -7.66 -8.40
C GLY A 90 1.44 -7.39 -7.23
N GLY A 91 2.53 -6.65 -7.44
CA GLY A 91 3.41 -6.18 -6.36
C GLY A 91 2.91 -4.93 -5.63
N LEU A 92 1.97 -4.17 -6.21
CA LEU A 92 1.59 -2.85 -5.70
C LEU A 92 0.21 -2.76 -5.05
N ASN A 93 -0.76 -3.61 -5.41
CA ASN A 93 -2.04 -3.75 -4.68
C ASN A 93 -2.87 -4.85 -5.35
N PRO A 94 -3.24 -5.96 -4.68
CA PRO A 94 -4.26 -6.85 -5.23
C PRO A 94 -5.52 -6.05 -5.50
N LEU A 95 -5.87 -5.90 -6.79
CA LEU A 95 -6.91 -4.99 -7.28
C LEU A 95 -8.33 -5.29 -6.74
N THR A 96 -8.49 -6.34 -5.92
CA THR A 96 -9.73 -6.76 -5.29
C THR A 96 -9.66 -6.86 -3.76
N ASP A 97 -8.49 -6.69 -3.14
CA ASP A 97 -8.46 -6.77 -1.68
C ASP A 97 -9.14 -5.55 -1.10
N ILE A 98 -9.96 -5.84 -0.10
CA ILE A 98 -10.58 -4.84 0.74
C ILE A 98 -9.45 -4.19 1.53
N LEU A 99 -9.30 -2.88 1.38
CA LEU A 99 -8.34 -2.10 2.13
C LEU A 99 -8.60 -2.24 3.63
N GLY A 100 -7.53 -2.34 4.41
CA GLY A 100 -7.61 -2.16 5.86
C GLY A 100 -8.11 -0.76 6.21
N ILE A 101 -8.49 -0.53 7.47
CA ILE A 101 -9.02 0.77 7.91
C ILE A 101 -7.97 1.89 7.70
N ALA A 102 -6.71 1.64 8.02
CA ALA A 102 -5.62 2.61 7.83
C ALA A 102 -5.38 2.97 6.35
N ASP A 103 -5.36 1.96 5.46
CA ASP A 103 -5.16 2.17 4.03
C ASP A 103 -6.37 2.84 3.38
N THR A 104 -7.58 2.51 3.87
CA THR A 104 -8.83 3.17 3.49
C THR A 104 -8.79 4.65 3.84
N GLU A 105 -8.35 5.01 5.05
CA GLU A 105 -8.22 6.42 5.46
C GLU A 105 -7.20 7.18 4.64
N THR A 106 -6.05 6.56 4.36
CA THR A 106 -5.01 7.16 3.53
C THR A 106 -5.53 7.41 2.11
N SER A 107 -6.23 6.41 1.55
CA SER A 107 -6.84 6.52 0.22
C SER A 107 -7.98 7.55 0.19
N LEU A 108 -8.78 7.65 1.26
CA LEU A 108 -9.84 8.63 1.40
C LEU A 108 -9.27 10.05 1.46
N ALA A 109 -8.24 10.29 2.27
CA ALA A 109 -7.55 11.59 2.30
C ALA A 109 -6.98 11.98 0.92
N GLY A 110 -6.46 11.00 0.16
CA GLY A 110 -6.03 11.21 -1.22
C GLY A 110 -7.17 11.51 -2.20
N ALA A 111 -8.36 10.93 -1.98
CA ALA A 111 -9.53 11.10 -2.85
C ALA A 111 -10.24 12.45 -2.64
N LEU A 112 -10.16 13.04 -1.44
CA LEU A 112 -10.80 14.32 -1.10
C LEU A 112 -9.96 15.53 -1.55
N ARG A 113 -9.55 15.53 -2.83
CA ARG A 113 -8.83 16.65 -3.45
C ARG A 113 -9.65 17.28 -4.57
N LEU A 114 -9.79 18.60 -4.52
CA LEU A 114 -10.44 19.44 -5.52
C LEU A 114 -9.41 19.93 -6.54
N HIS A 115 -9.80 19.97 -7.81
CA HIS A 115 -8.91 20.34 -8.92
C HIS A 115 -9.30 21.71 -9.49
N PHE A 116 -8.68 22.77 -8.98
CA PHE A 116 -8.92 24.13 -9.45
C PHE A 116 -8.16 24.38 -10.75
N ARG A 117 -8.78 25.08 -11.71
CA ARG A 117 -8.08 25.54 -12.92
C ARG A 117 -7.73 27.01 -12.78
N THR A 118 -6.46 27.34 -12.93
CA THR A 118 -6.04 28.74 -13.03
C THR A 118 -6.44 29.31 -14.41
N PRO A 119 -6.50 30.65 -14.56
CA PRO A 119 -6.75 31.28 -15.87
C PRO A 119 -5.76 30.84 -16.97
N GLU A 120 -4.58 30.36 -16.61
CA GLU A 120 -3.56 29.80 -17.52
C GLU A 120 -3.80 28.32 -17.87
N GLY A 121 -4.86 27.70 -17.35
CA GLY A 121 -5.22 26.30 -17.60
C GLY A 121 -4.45 25.27 -16.76
N ILE A 122 -3.68 25.72 -15.76
CA ILE A 122 -2.93 24.83 -14.86
C ILE A 122 -3.88 24.26 -13.81
N ILE A 123 -3.81 22.95 -13.57
CA ILE A 123 -4.58 22.28 -12.51
C ILE A 123 -3.83 22.42 -11.19
N GLN A 124 -4.46 23.06 -10.21
CA GLN A 124 -4.02 23.12 -8.82
C GLN A 124 -4.88 22.19 -7.98
N GLU A 125 -4.24 21.19 -7.37
CA GLU A 125 -4.88 20.32 -6.39
C GLU A 125 -4.93 20.99 -5.03
N LYS A 126 -6.12 21.05 -4.43
CA LYS A 126 -6.34 21.53 -3.06
C LYS A 126 -7.18 20.53 -2.28
N ASP A 127 -7.08 20.59 -0.96
CA ASP A 127 -7.92 19.78 -0.07
C ASP A 127 -9.40 20.16 -0.19
N LEU A 128 -10.32 19.24 0.11
CA LEU A 128 -11.77 19.51 0.15
C LEU A 128 -12.14 20.65 1.12
N ALA A 129 -11.34 20.93 2.14
CA ALA A 129 -11.53 22.10 3.00
C ALA A 129 -11.51 23.44 2.23
N ALA A 130 -10.89 23.49 1.04
CA ALA A 130 -10.90 24.64 0.14
C ALA A 130 -12.20 24.80 -0.67
N TRP A 131 -13.26 24.06 -0.35
CA TRP A 131 -14.56 24.17 -1.02
C TRP A 131 -15.17 25.59 -1.07
N PRO A 132 -14.93 26.53 -0.12
CA PRO A 132 -15.50 27.88 -0.22
C PRO A 132 -15.02 28.63 -1.46
N GLU A 133 -13.81 28.32 -1.95
CA GLU A 133 -13.28 28.91 -3.19
C GLU A 133 -14.06 28.45 -4.43
N LEU A 134 -14.80 27.33 -4.35
CA LEU A 134 -15.70 26.90 -5.41
C LEU A 134 -16.97 27.76 -5.47
N ALA A 135 -17.35 28.46 -4.39
CA ALA A 135 -18.60 29.23 -4.34
C ALA A 135 -18.62 30.39 -5.34
N ASP A 136 -17.45 30.94 -5.67
CA ASP A 136 -17.28 32.05 -6.61
C ASP A 136 -17.28 31.60 -8.08
N LEU A 137 -17.23 30.29 -8.35
CA LEU A 137 -17.18 29.72 -9.69
C LEU A 137 -18.57 29.41 -10.25
N THR A 138 -18.66 29.32 -11.58
CA THR A 138 -19.87 28.87 -12.26
C THR A 138 -20.16 27.39 -11.98
N GLU A 139 -21.42 26.96 -12.09
CA GLU A 139 -21.81 25.55 -11.86
C GLU A 139 -20.99 24.55 -12.70
N GLN A 140 -20.69 24.90 -13.96
CA GLN A 140 -19.87 24.07 -14.84
C GLN A 140 -18.43 23.95 -14.36
N GLU A 141 -17.83 25.04 -13.89
CA GLU A 141 -16.46 25.05 -13.34
C GLU A 141 -16.39 24.30 -12.01
N ARG A 142 -17.40 24.44 -11.14
CA ARG A 142 -17.51 23.64 -9.91
C ARG A 142 -17.58 22.14 -10.21
N ALA A 143 -18.42 21.74 -11.18
CA ALA A 143 -18.53 20.35 -11.59
C ALA A 143 -17.19 19.81 -12.12
N LEU A 144 -16.47 20.58 -12.94
CA LEU A 144 -15.15 20.19 -13.44
C LEU A 144 -14.10 20.06 -12.34
N ALA A 145 -14.17 20.90 -11.30
CA ALA A 145 -13.24 20.87 -10.17
C ALA A 145 -13.49 19.71 -9.20
N ALA A 146 -14.77 19.35 -8.97
CA ALA A 146 -15.17 18.29 -8.05
C ALA A 146 -15.12 16.89 -8.68
N ARG A 147 -15.26 16.78 -10.00
CA ARG A 147 -15.34 15.49 -10.72
C ARG A 147 -14.21 14.50 -10.42
N PRO A 148 -12.91 14.90 -10.34
CA PRO A 148 -11.85 13.96 -9.98
C PRO A 148 -12.03 13.34 -8.60
N ALA A 149 -12.51 14.13 -7.62
CA ALA A 149 -12.83 13.66 -6.28
C ALA A 149 -14.01 12.68 -6.30
N GLU A 150 -15.09 13.01 -7.00
CA GLU A 150 -16.25 12.13 -7.15
C GLU A 150 -15.87 10.77 -7.75
N GLU A 151 -15.11 10.78 -8.85
CA GLU A 151 -14.63 9.56 -9.50
C GLU A 151 -13.69 8.75 -8.59
N ALA A 152 -12.83 9.43 -7.81
CA ALA A 152 -11.95 8.77 -6.85
C ALA A 152 -12.73 8.12 -5.69
N LEU A 153 -13.76 8.80 -5.16
CA LEU A 153 -14.64 8.25 -4.13
C LEU A 153 -15.43 7.04 -4.61
N VAL A 154 -15.94 7.09 -5.85
CA VAL A 154 -16.61 5.92 -6.47
C VAL A 154 -15.65 4.75 -6.56
N ARG A 155 -14.43 4.95 -7.05
CA ARG A 155 -13.41 3.87 -7.11
C ARG A 155 -13.08 3.32 -5.73
N LEU A 156 -12.95 4.20 -4.74
CA LEU A 156 -12.67 3.81 -3.36
C LEU A 156 -13.83 3.01 -2.75
N SER A 157 -15.08 3.33 -3.07
CA SER A 157 -16.26 2.63 -2.52
C SER A 157 -16.28 1.11 -2.81
N TYR A 158 -15.65 0.68 -3.91
CA TYR A 158 -15.53 -0.72 -4.27
C TYR A 158 -14.48 -1.48 -3.45
N ARG A 159 -13.51 -0.78 -2.85
CA ARG A 159 -12.33 -1.37 -2.18
C ARG A 159 -12.17 -0.97 -0.72
N CYS A 160 -12.88 0.06 -0.26
CA CYS A 160 -12.77 0.53 1.11
C CYS A 160 -13.17 -0.54 2.11
N PHE A 161 -12.69 -0.38 3.34
CA PHE A 161 -13.20 -1.16 4.46
C PHE A 161 -14.74 -1.01 4.56
N PRO A 162 -15.53 -2.08 4.78
CA PRO A 162 -16.99 -2.03 4.59
C PRO A 162 -17.72 -0.99 5.43
N SER A 163 -17.22 -0.68 6.64
CA SER A 163 -17.83 0.33 7.51
C SER A 163 -17.67 1.76 7.00
N TYR A 164 -16.77 2.01 6.04
CA TYR A 164 -16.56 3.32 5.42
C TYR A 164 -17.55 3.62 4.30
N ARG A 165 -18.28 2.64 3.77
CA ARG A 165 -19.20 2.86 2.63
C ARG A 165 -20.24 3.95 2.88
N PRO A 166 -20.94 4.01 4.04
CA PRO A 166 -21.89 5.08 4.32
C PRO A 166 -21.22 6.46 4.36
N LEU A 167 -19.98 6.51 4.85
CA LEU A 167 -19.20 7.73 4.97
C LEU A 167 -18.75 8.26 3.61
N LEU A 168 -18.38 7.36 2.67
CA LEU A 168 -18.08 7.73 1.29
C LEU A 168 -19.32 8.24 0.54
N SER A 169 -20.48 7.63 0.75
CA SER A 169 -21.73 8.12 0.14
C SER A 169 -22.10 9.51 0.64
N GLU A 170 -21.88 9.82 1.93
CA GLU A 170 -22.12 11.15 2.46
C GLU A 170 -21.18 12.20 1.85
N TYR A 171 -19.90 11.88 1.65
CA TYR A 171 -18.98 12.78 0.94
C TYR A 171 -19.40 13.03 -0.51
N GLN A 172 -19.92 12.01 -1.21
CA GLN A 172 -20.46 12.18 -2.56
C GLN A 172 -21.68 13.11 -2.57
N LEU A 173 -22.57 13.02 -1.59
CA LEU A 173 -23.70 13.94 -1.46
C LEU A 173 -23.22 15.37 -1.19
N VAL A 174 -22.26 15.55 -0.28
CA VAL A 174 -21.69 16.88 0.01
C VAL A 174 -21.05 17.49 -1.24
N LEU A 175 -20.30 16.71 -2.02
CA LEU A 175 -19.72 17.18 -3.29
C LEU A 175 -20.80 17.58 -4.29
N ALA A 176 -21.86 16.78 -4.42
CA ALA A 176 -22.98 17.09 -5.31
C ALA A 176 -23.69 18.39 -4.89
N ASP A 177 -23.87 18.62 -3.59
CA ASP A 177 -24.48 19.84 -3.04
C ASP A 177 -23.58 21.06 -3.28
N ILE A 178 -22.26 20.92 -3.12
CA ILE A 178 -21.27 21.97 -3.46
C ILE A 178 -21.35 22.32 -4.96
N VAL A 179 -21.44 21.33 -5.84
CA VAL A 179 -21.56 21.57 -7.29
C VAL A 179 -22.84 22.35 -7.62
N LYS A 180 -23.96 22.02 -6.98
CA LYS A 180 -25.24 22.75 -7.11
C LYS A 180 -25.22 24.14 -6.46
N GLY A 181 -24.26 24.42 -5.59
CA GLY A 181 -24.17 25.67 -4.83
C GLY A 181 -25.02 25.70 -3.56
N GLU A 182 -25.46 24.53 -3.09
CA GLU A 182 -26.20 24.37 -1.83
C GLU A 182 -25.21 24.27 -0.65
N THR A 183 -24.68 25.41 -0.22
CA THR A 183 -23.53 25.46 0.71
C THR A 183 -23.87 25.64 2.19
N LYS A 184 -25.16 25.71 2.55
CA LYS A 184 -25.62 26.13 3.89
C LYS A 184 -25.10 25.27 5.04
N ASP A 185 -25.08 23.94 4.86
CA ASP A 185 -24.73 23.00 5.93
C ASP A 185 -23.43 22.22 5.64
N VAL A 186 -22.70 22.61 4.58
CA VAL A 186 -21.51 21.88 4.10
C VAL A 186 -20.41 21.84 5.17
N GLU A 187 -20.12 22.98 5.81
CA GLU A 187 -19.09 23.05 6.84
C GLU A 187 -19.39 22.12 8.04
N GLN A 188 -20.63 22.17 8.54
CA GLN A 188 -21.06 21.32 9.65
C GLN A 188 -21.03 19.83 9.29
N ARG A 189 -21.47 19.47 8.08
CA ARG A 189 -21.43 18.09 7.58
C ARG A 189 -19.99 17.58 7.44
N LEU A 190 -19.09 18.38 6.87
CA LEU A 190 -17.69 18.02 6.74
C LEU A 190 -17.01 17.83 8.10
N ALA A 191 -17.32 18.69 9.08
CA ALA A 191 -16.81 18.55 10.45
C ALA A 191 -17.30 17.25 11.11
N GLY A 192 -18.60 16.93 11.00
CA GLY A 192 -19.15 15.67 11.54
C GLY A 192 -18.59 14.42 10.86
N LEU A 193 -18.34 14.47 9.54
CA LEU A 193 -17.69 13.39 8.82
C LEU A 193 -16.23 13.21 9.28
N ALA A 194 -15.50 14.31 9.49
CA ALA A 194 -14.13 14.26 10.01
C ALA A 194 -14.07 13.65 11.42
N GLU A 195 -14.99 14.01 12.32
CA GLU A 195 -15.10 13.41 13.66
C GLU A 195 -15.42 11.91 13.60
N THR A 196 -16.30 11.52 12.67
CA THR A 196 -16.64 10.11 12.47
C THR A 196 -15.40 9.32 12.02
N ARG A 197 -14.61 9.85 11.08
CA ARG A 197 -13.36 9.26 10.59
C ARG A 197 -12.35 9.06 11.72
N THR A 198 -12.08 10.09 12.51
CA THR A 198 -11.13 9.99 13.63
C THR A 198 -11.57 8.96 14.66
N THR A 199 -12.88 8.90 14.95
CA THR A 199 -13.44 7.90 15.86
C THR A 199 -13.30 6.48 15.32
N MET A 200 -13.54 6.27 14.01
CA MET A 200 -13.39 4.96 13.36
C MET A 200 -11.92 4.49 13.34
N ALA A 201 -11.00 5.38 12.98
CA ALA A 201 -9.57 5.11 12.99
C ALA A 201 -9.07 4.75 14.40
N ALA A 202 -9.44 5.55 15.42
CA ALA A 202 -9.05 5.29 16.80
C ALA A 202 -9.67 4.00 17.38
N LYS A 203 -10.84 3.57 16.90
CA LYS A 203 -11.42 2.27 17.27
C LYS A 203 -10.64 1.11 16.64
N ALA A 204 -10.21 1.27 15.39
CA ALA A 204 -9.43 0.26 14.69
C ALA A 204 -8.06 0.05 15.32
N GLU A 205 -7.38 1.15 15.68
CA GLU A 205 -6.10 1.12 16.38
C GLU A 205 -6.22 0.38 17.72
N ARG A 206 -7.19 0.76 18.55
CA ARG A 206 -7.46 0.07 19.83
C ARG A 206 -7.77 -1.41 19.67
N ALA A 207 -8.48 -1.79 18.60
CA ALA A 207 -8.77 -3.19 18.33
C ALA A 207 -7.49 -3.97 17.98
N ARG A 208 -6.59 -3.37 17.20
CA ARG A 208 -5.26 -3.95 16.91
C ARG A 208 -4.44 -4.06 18.19
N ASP A 209 -4.32 -2.99 18.97
CA ASP A 209 -3.54 -3.00 20.22
C ASP A 209 -4.02 -4.09 21.20
N TYR A 210 -5.34 -4.27 21.29
CA TYR A 210 -5.92 -5.33 22.12
C TYR A 210 -5.59 -6.73 21.60
N LEU A 211 -5.67 -6.96 20.29
CA LEU A 211 -5.30 -8.23 19.68
C LEU A 211 -3.81 -8.52 19.86
N ASP A 212 -2.95 -7.52 19.64
CA ASP A 212 -1.51 -7.64 19.84
C ASP A 212 -1.20 -7.97 21.31
N TRP A 213 -1.81 -7.25 22.27
CA TRP A 213 -1.69 -7.55 23.68
C TRP A 213 -2.18 -8.98 24.02
N PHE A 214 -3.32 -9.39 23.46
CA PHE A 214 -3.86 -10.72 23.67
C PHE A 214 -2.94 -11.81 23.11
N GLU A 215 -2.40 -11.62 21.91
CA GLU A 215 -1.43 -12.56 21.32
C GLU A 215 -0.15 -12.63 22.17
N ILE A 216 0.40 -11.49 22.59
CA ILE A 216 1.61 -11.44 23.43
C ILE A 216 1.39 -12.17 24.77
N THR A 217 0.24 -11.96 25.40
CA THR A 217 -0.05 -12.53 26.73
C THR A 217 -0.48 -13.99 26.69
N THR A 218 -1.07 -14.43 25.58
CA THR A 218 -1.63 -15.78 25.44
C THR A 218 -0.72 -16.72 24.65
N ALA A 219 0.28 -16.21 23.93
CA ALA A 219 1.26 -17.01 23.21
C ALA A 219 2.06 -17.90 24.17
N ARG A 220 1.72 -19.20 24.19
CA ARG A 220 2.44 -20.24 24.96
C ARG A 220 3.59 -20.87 24.18
N THR A 221 3.68 -20.58 22.88
CA THR A 221 4.65 -21.15 21.96
C THR A 221 5.34 -20.02 21.22
N THR A 222 6.67 -19.93 21.36
CA THR A 222 7.52 -19.15 20.47
C THR A 222 7.33 -19.68 19.04
N SER A 223 7.30 -18.80 18.04
CA SER A 223 6.95 -19.12 16.64
C SER A 223 7.90 -20.08 15.92
N GLY A 224 8.83 -20.73 16.62
CA GLY A 224 9.81 -21.68 16.07
C GLY A 224 10.81 -21.06 15.09
N ALA A 225 10.58 -19.83 14.63
CA ALA A 225 11.40 -19.14 13.63
C ALA A 225 12.86 -18.95 14.09
N PHE A 226 13.08 -18.88 15.40
CA PHE A 226 14.42 -18.78 16.01
C PHE A 226 14.94 -20.12 16.53
N ASP A 227 14.15 -21.21 16.49
CA ASP A 227 14.58 -22.51 17.01
C ASP A 227 15.79 -23.04 16.23
N ASP A 228 15.84 -22.81 14.92
CA ASP A 228 16.98 -23.22 14.10
C ASP A 228 18.24 -22.40 14.40
N TYR A 229 18.10 -21.11 14.72
CA TYR A 229 19.21 -20.28 15.18
C TYR A 229 19.70 -20.72 16.56
N LEU A 230 18.79 -21.05 17.47
CA LEU A 230 19.12 -21.55 18.80
C LEU A 230 19.78 -22.93 18.73
N ARG A 231 19.28 -23.84 17.88
CA ARG A 231 19.91 -25.13 17.58
C ARG A 231 21.29 -24.96 16.96
N LEU A 232 21.46 -24.04 16.02
CA LEU A 232 22.76 -23.74 15.42
C LEU A 232 23.75 -23.20 16.46
N LYS A 233 23.31 -22.28 17.34
CA LYS A 233 24.13 -21.78 18.46
C LYS A 233 24.55 -22.91 19.39
N GLU A 234 23.64 -23.82 19.72
CA GLU A 234 23.93 -24.96 20.59
C GLU A 234 24.87 -25.98 19.91
N HIS A 235 24.70 -26.22 18.62
CA HIS A 235 25.63 -27.00 17.80
C HIS A 235 27.02 -26.38 17.75
N LEU A 236 27.12 -25.03 17.66
CA LEU A 236 28.39 -24.32 17.65
C LEU A 236 29.08 -24.29 19.02
N LYS A 237 28.32 -24.40 20.12
CA LYS A 237 28.88 -24.57 21.47
C LYS A 237 29.38 -25.99 21.72
N SER A 238 28.62 -26.98 21.27
CA SER A 238 28.92 -28.42 21.49
C SER A 238 29.97 -28.97 20.52
N SER A 239 30.10 -28.37 19.33
CA SER A 239 31.18 -28.69 18.40
C SER A 239 32.40 -27.81 18.71
N PRO A 240 33.54 -28.37 19.17
CA PRO A 240 34.73 -27.56 19.35
C PRO A 240 35.11 -26.95 17.99
N ARG A 241 35.36 -25.62 17.97
CA ARG A 241 35.88 -24.93 16.79
C ARG A 241 37.04 -25.76 16.26
N ARG A 242 36.96 -26.24 15.00
CA ARG A 242 38.13 -26.85 14.34
C ARG A 242 39.22 -25.79 14.35
N THR A 243 40.21 -25.95 15.21
CA THR A 243 41.37 -25.06 15.29
C THR A 243 42.17 -25.24 14.00
N ARG A 244 41.91 -24.39 13.01
CA ARG A 244 42.77 -24.32 11.85
C ARG A 244 44.12 -23.74 12.31
N LYS A 245 45.20 -24.41 11.94
CA LYS A 245 46.59 -24.10 12.38
C LYS A 245 47.34 -23.20 11.38
N ASP A 246 46.62 -22.57 10.47
CA ASP A 246 47.11 -21.61 9.49
C ASP A 246 47.55 -20.29 10.15
N SER A 247 48.45 -19.57 9.47
CA SER A 247 49.04 -18.32 9.97
C SER A 247 47.99 -17.24 10.24
N LEU A 248 46.93 -17.21 9.44
CA LEU A 248 45.81 -16.28 9.60
C LEU A 248 44.98 -16.58 10.84
N SER A 249 44.65 -17.86 11.11
CA SER A 249 43.91 -18.23 12.33
C SER A 249 44.71 -17.94 13.59
N LYS A 250 46.03 -18.17 13.61
CA LYS A 250 46.88 -17.77 14.75
C LYS A 250 46.90 -16.26 14.99
N TYR A 251 46.84 -15.47 13.92
CA TYR A 251 46.75 -14.02 14.03
C TYR A 251 45.38 -13.60 14.60
N LEU A 252 44.29 -14.17 14.09
CA LEU A 252 42.94 -13.90 14.59
C LEU A 252 42.76 -14.37 16.05
N ASP A 253 43.24 -15.54 16.43
CA ASP A 253 43.22 -16.02 17.83
C ASP A 253 44.04 -15.10 18.76
N ARG A 254 45.15 -14.55 18.25
CA ARG A 254 45.97 -13.59 18.99
C ARG A 254 45.26 -12.24 19.11
N MET A 255 44.50 -11.82 18.10
CA MET A 255 43.65 -10.63 18.17
C MET A 255 42.48 -10.85 19.13
N ASP A 256 41.73 -11.95 19.01
CA ASP A 256 40.64 -12.32 19.92
C ASP A 256 41.14 -12.33 21.38
N ALA A 257 42.29 -12.93 21.68
CA ALA A 257 42.87 -12.93 23.03
C ALA A 257 43.25 -11.53 23.57
N ILE A 258 43.55 -10.57 22.69
CA ILE A 258 43.83 -9.18 23.05
C ILE A 258 42.51 -8.45 23.34
N PHE A 259 41.45 -8.74 22.58
CA PHE A 259 40.15 -8.07 22.70
C PHE A 259 39.20 -8.71 23.73
N ASP A 260 39.31 -10.00 24.03
CA ASP A 260 38.48 -10.70 25.03
C ASP A 260 38.82 -10.38 26.49
N ARG A 261 39.93 -9.67 26.76
CA ARG A 261 40.35 -9.27 28.12
C ARG A 261 39.51 -8.12 28.71
N GLY A 262 38.25 -7.98 28.33
CA GLY A 262 37.37 -6.89 28.77
C GLY A 262 35.95 -7.26 29.18
N LEU A 263 35.49 -8.51 28.99
CA LEU A 263 34.08 -8.88 29.24
C LEU A 263 33.88 -10.11 30.15
N GLY A 264 34.94 -10.62 30.78
CA GLY A 264 34.93 -11.91 31.48
C GLY A 264 35.28 -11.89 32.97
N ALA A 265 35.26 -10.75 33.65
CA ALA A 265 35.50 -10.70 35.11
C ALA A 265 34.19 -10.40 35.86
N GLU A 266 33.56 -11.48 36.36
CA GLU A 266 32.61 -11.60 37.47
C GLU A 266 31.69 -10.39 37.79
N GLN A 267 30.39 -10.55 37.52
CA GLN A 267 29.35 -10.01 38.39
C GLN A 267 28.56 -11.17 38.99
N PRO A 268 28.47 -11.27 40.33
CA PRO A 268 27.77 -12.35 41.01
C PRO A 268 26.25 -12.23 40.85
N ALA A 269 25.58 -13.37 40.92
CA ALA A 269 24.14 -13.51 40.85
C ALA A 269 23.41 -12.63 41.88
N GLY A 270 22.72 -11.59 41.41
CA GLY A 270 21.81 -10.80 42.22
C GLY A 270 21.47 -9.45 41.59
N MET A 271 20.18 -9.27 41.25
CA MET A 271 19.52 -7.99 40.96
C MET A 271 19.83 -7.29 39.62
N PHE A 272 19.03 -7.61 38.59
CA PHE A 272 18.65 -6.60 37.60
C PHE A 272 17.43 -5.83 38.12
N GLY A 273 17.70 -4.73 38.83
CA GLY A 273 16.76 -3.64 39.05
C GLY A 273 17.06 -2.52 38.06
N PHE A 274 16.02 -1.87 37.54
CA PHE A 274 16.10 -0.66 36.73
C PHE A 274 16.94 0.42 37.45
N GLY A 275 18.03 0.88 36.82
CA GLY A 275 18.77 2.09 37.21
C GLY A 275 20.28 1.88 37.31
N ASP A 276 21.02 2.24 36.26
CA ASP A 276 22.27 3.02 36.36
C ASP A 276 22.89 3.21 34.97
N LEU A 277 22.91 4.47 34.51
CA LEU A 277 23.77 4.93 33.42
C LEU A 277 25.15 5.28 34.02
N PRO A 278 26.26 5.02 33.33
CA PRO A 278 27.59 5.37 33.82
C PRO A 278 27.76 6.91 33.93
N PRO A 279 28.49 7.42 34.94
CA PRO A 279 28.69 8.85 35.11
C PRO A 279 29.66 9.42 34.06
N LEU A 280 29.45 10.68 33.70
CA LEU A 280 30.33 11.43 32.80
C LEU A 280 31.71 11.68 33.44
N PRO A 281 32.79 11.70 32.64
CA PRO A 281 34.13 12.00 33.13
C PRO A 281 34.27 13.47 33.57
N ASP A 282 34.95 13.69 34.70
CA ASP A 282 35.03 14.96 35.44
C ASP A 282 35.88 16.08 34.80
N ASP A 283 36.57 15.84 33.70
CA ASP A 283 37.47 16.84 33.09
C ASP A 283 36.99 17.26 31.70
N LEU A 284 36.11 18.26 31.67
CA LEU A 284 35.84 19.07 30.49
C LEU A 284 36.42 20.48 30.69
N PRO A 285 37.13 21.05 29.70
CA PRO A 285 37.68 22.40 29.82
C PRO A 285 36.54 23.46 29.88
N PRO A 286 36.72 24.56 30.63
CA PRO A 286 35.68 25.57 30.78
C PRO A 286 35.42 26.30 29.46
N LEU A 287 34.14 26.37 29.06
CA LEU A 287 33.66 27.19 27.95
C LEU A 287 33.24 28.57 28.48
N ASP A 288 33.97 29.60 28.07
CA ASP A 288 33.58 31.00 28.24
C ASP A 288 32.31 31.30 27.45
N LEU A 289 31.28 31.82 28.12
CA LEU A 289 30.09 32.40 27.49
C LEU A 289 30.05 33.91 27.76
N PRO A 290 29.74 34.75 26.77
CA PRO A 290 29.70 36.20 26.95
C PRO A 290 28.48 36.64 27.80
N PRO A 291 28.58 37.80 28.48
CA PRO A 291 27.55 38.31 29.39
C PRO A 291 26.28 38.80 28.65
N PRO A 292 25.15 38.96 29.39
CA PRO A 292 23.81 39.11 28.83
C PRO A 292 23.55 40.42 28.09
#